data_AF-A0A939NKI6-F1
#
_entry.id   AF-A0A939NKI6-F1
#
_cell.length_a   1.000
_cell.length_b   1.000
_cell.length_c   1.000
_cell.angle_alpha   90.00
_cell.angle_beta   90.00
_cell.angle_gamma   90.00
#
_symmetry.space_group_name_H-M   'P 1'
#
loop_
_entity.id
_entity.type
_entity.pdbx_description
1 polymer ?
#
loop_
_entity_poly.entity_id
_entity_poly.type
_entity_poly.pdbx_seq_one_letter_code
_entity_poly.pdbx_strand_id
1 'polypeptide(L)'
;MNALRRERVPVSIYLVNGIKLQGQIESFDQFVILLKNTVSQMVYKHAISTVVPSRPVSHHSNNAGGGSSNYHHGGSAQGSSAPQQDSDDAE
;
A
#
# COMPACT_ATOMS: atom_id res chain seq x y z
N MET A 1 9.69 3.91 8.76
CA MET A 1 10.20 5.15 9.43
C MET A 1 10.43 6.31 8.46
N ASN A 2 11.01 6.10 7.27
CA ASN A 2 11.30 7.21 6.36
C ASN A 2 10.05 7.98 5.87
N ALA A 3 8.95 7.27 5.53
CA ALA A 3 7.70 7.93 5.12
C ALA A 3 7.14 8.84 6.23
N LEU A 4 7.09 8.34 7.47
CA LEU A 4 6.66 9.10 8.65
C LEU A 4 7.48 10.38 8.85
N ARG A 5 8.80 10.29 8.71
CA ARG A 5 9.73 11.42 8.80
C ARG A 5 9.50 12.44 7.68
N ARG A 6 9.50 11.98 6.42
CA ARG A 6 9.38 12.85 5.24
C ARG A 6 8.05 13.59 5.21
N GLU A 7 6.96 12.91 5.55
CA GLU A 7 5.61 13.48 5.55
C GLU A 7 5.23 14.16 6.88
N ARG A 8 6.17 14.22 7.84
CA ARG A 8 5.97 14.84 9.17
C ARG A 8 4.69 14.34 9.85
N VAL A 9 4.44 13.04 9.75
CA VAL A 9 3.26 12.40 10.34
C VAL A 9 3.41 12.40 11.86
N PRO A 10 2.43 12.95 12.62
CA PRO A 10 2.42 12.79 14.06
C PRO A 10 2.35 11.30 14.45
N VAL A 11 3.16 10.90 15.42
CA VAL A 11 3.23 9.53 15.91
C VAL A 11 3.04 9.48 17.43
N SER A 12 2.49 8.36 17.89
CA SER A 12 2.58 7.94 19.29
C SER A 12 3.59 6.78 19.38
N ILE A 13 4.62 6.95 20.20
CA ILE A 13 5.59 5.90 20.51
C ILE A 13 5.27 5.38 21.91
N TYR A 14 4.95 4.09 21.99
CA TYR A 14 4.72 3.42 23.27
C TYR A 14 6.01 2.73 23.68
N LEU A 15 6.42 2.96 24.92
CA LEU A 15 7.59 2.33 25.51
C LEU A 15 7.22 0.99 26.17
N VAL A 16 8.20 0.12 26.38
CA VAL A 16 8.01 -1.18 27.04
C VAL A 16 7.50 -1.06 28.47
N ASN A 17 7.74 0.06 29.14
CA ASN A 17 7.23 0.36 30.47
C ASN A 17 5.83 1.00 30.47
N GLY A 18 5.19 1.12 29.31
CA GLY A 18 3.84 1.68 29.16
C GLY A 18 3.77 3.20 28.98
N ILE A 19 4.89 3.93 29.08
CA ILE A 19 4.90 5.37 28.81
C ILE A 19 4.61 5.65 27.33
N LYS A 20 3.78 6.66 27.06
CA LYS A 20 3.46 7.16 25.73
C LYS A 20 4.18 8.47 25.44
N LEU A 21 5.00 8.48 24.40
CA LEU A 21 5.62 9.68 23.84
C LEU A 21 4.86 10.09 22.58
N GLN A 22 4.71 11.40 22.34
CA GLN A 22 4.05 11.92 21.15
C GLN A 22 4.92 12.99 20.48
N GLY A 23 4.90 13.03 19.16
CA GLY A 23 5.66 13.99 18.38
C GLY A 23 5.76 13.57 16.91
N GLN A 24 6.71 14.14 16.19
CA GLN A 24 7.06 13.76 14.82
C GLN A 24 8.46 13.18 14.78
N ILE A 25 8.69 12.22 13.90
CA ILE A 25 10.05 11.67 13.70
C ILE A 25 10.88 12.71 12.95
N GLU A 26 11.89 13.25 13.61
CA GLU A 26 12.84 14.20 13.03
C GLU A 26 13.93 13.46 12.25
N SER A 27 14.54 12.44 12.88
CA SER A 27 15.53 11.56 12.27
C SER A 27 15.56 10.19 12.97
N PHE A 28 16.29 9.24 12.41
CA PHE A 28 16.52 7.93 13.02
C PHE A 28 17.79 7.31 12.42
N ASP A 29 18.44 6.44 13.18
CA ASP A 29 19.51 5.58 12.71
C ASP A 29 19.17 4.10 12.99
N GLN A 30 20.19 3.24 13.10
CA GLN A 30 20.02 1.83 13.42
C GLN A 30 19.40 1.60 14.82
N PHE A 31 19.73 2.42 15.82
CA PHE A 31 19.44 2.15 17.24
C PHE A 31 18.51 3.17 17.90
N VAL A 32 18.42 4.39 17.37
CA VAL A 32 17.67 5.49 17.99
C VAL A 32 16.72 6.18 17.01
N ILE A 33 15.75 6.90 17.57
CA ILE A 33 14.83 7.80 16.89
C ILE A 33 14.91 9.17 17.58
N LEU A 34 15.08 10.24 16.82
CA LEU A 34 14.87 11.60 17.32
C LEU A 34 13.38 11.94 17.13
N LEU A 35 12.67 12.10 18.25
CA LEU A 35 11.27 12.48 18.30
C LEU A 35 11.16 13.96 18.67
N LYS A 36 10.51 14.75 17.84
CA LYS A 36 10.30 16.18 18.04
C LYS A 36 8.86 16.46 18.51
N ASN A 37 8.73 17.06 19.68
CA ASN A 37 7.53 17.81 20.07
C ASN A 37 7.93 19.29 20.22
N THR A 38 7.93 19.85 21.44
CA THR A 38 8.56 21.15 21.72
C THR A 38 10.08 21.09 21.57
N VAL A 39 10.71 20.06 22.12
CA VAL A 39 12.15 19.78 21.99
C VAL A 39 12.39 18.48 21.24
N SER A 40 13.62 18.31 20.75
CA SER A 40 14.08 17.07 20.12
C SER A 40 14.61 16.15 21.22
N GLN A 41 14.03 14.97 21.34
CA GLN A 41 14.48 13.96 22.30
C GLN A 41 14.89 12.67 21.59
N MET A 42 15.93 12.02 22.09
CA MET A 42 16.41 10.75 21.58
C MET A 42 15.70 9.60 22.30
N VAL A 43 15.13 8.66 21.53
CA VAL A 43 14.43 7.47 22.02
C VAL A 43 15.14 6.23 21.50
N TYR A 44 15.61 5.37 22.41
CA TYR A 44 16.26 4.11 22.04
C TYR A 44 15.25 3.04 21.64
N LYS A 45 15.48 2.37 20.50
CA LYS A 45 14.57 1.36 19.96
C LYS A 45 14.35 0.16 20.87
N HIS A 46 15.34 -0.23 21.69
CA HIS A 46 15.18 -1.33 22.65
C HIS A 46 14.12 -1.05 23.72
N ALA A 47 13.81 0.23 23.97
CA ALA A 47 12.80 0.64 24.93
C ALA A 47 11.42 0.86 24.30
N ILE A 48 11.30 0.75 22.97
CA ILE A 48 10.05 0.97 22.23
C ILE A 48 9.31 -0.36 22.07
N SER A 49 8.03 -0.38 22.43
CA SER A 49 7.14 -1.51 22.14
C SER A 49 6.44 -1.33 20.79
N THR A 50 5.87 -0.14 20.53
CA THR A 50 5.14 0.13 19.28
C THR A 50 5.27 1.59 18.83
N VAL A 51 5.12 1.81 17.52
CA VAL A 51 5.02 3.14 16.91
C VAL A 51 3.73 3.20 16.11
N VAL A 52 2.82 4.09 16.50
CA VAL A 52 1.49 4.22 15.90
C VAL A 52 1.36 5.59 15.22
N PRO A 53 1.15 5.65 13.90
CA PRO A 53 0.92 6.91 13.21
C PRO A 53 -0.48 7.44 13.47
N SER A 54 -0.64 8.77 13.50
CA SER A 54 -1.95 9.42 13.71
C SER A 54 -2.90 9.28 12.51
N ARG A 55 -2.35 8.92 11.34
CA ARG A 55 -3.09 8.65 10.12
C ARG A 55 -2.43 7.50 9.35
N PRO A 56 -3.18 6.76 8.52
CA PRO A 56 -2.59 5.80 7.59
C PRO A 56 -1.50 6.45 6.73
N VAL A 57 -0.44 5.69 6.46
CA VAL A 57 0.67 6.13 5.62
C VAL A 57 0.77 5.18 4.44
N SER A 58 0.85 5.73 3.23
CA SER A 58 0.98 4.90 2.05
C SER A 58 2.37 4.28 2.01
N HIS A 59 2.42 2.98 2.28
CA HIS A 59 3.58 2.19 1.97
C HIS A 59 3.54 1.94 0.47
N HIS A 60 4.29 2.73 -0.29
CA HIS A 60 4.61 2.38 -1.66
C HIS A 60 5.49 1.13 -1.60
N SER A 61 4.87 -0.03 -1.37
CA SER A 61 5.47 -1.30 -1.74
C SER A 61 5.58 -1.24 -3.24
N ASN A 62 6.81 -1.12 -3.76
CA ASN A 62 7.10 -1.46 -5.15
C ASN A 62 6.81 -2.95 -5.32
N ASN A 63 5.54 -3.33 -5.35
CA ASN A 63 5.11 -4.62 -5.87
C ASN A 63 4.89 -4.44 -7.37
N ALA A 64 6.00 -4.36 -8.11
CA ALA A 64 5.99 -4.64 -9.53
C ALA A 64 5.88 -6.16 -9.70
N GLY A 65 4.69 -6.73 -9.55
CA GLY A 65 4.51 -8.18 -9.68
C GLY A 65 3.13 -8.71 -9.29
N GLY A 66 2.33 -9.03 -10.31
CA GLY A 66 1.10 -9.83 -10.21
C GLY A 66 -0.15 -9.00 -10.45
N GLY A 67 -0.95 -9.17 -11.49
CA GLY A 67 -0.99 -10.23 -12.50
C GLY A 67 -2.38 -10.12 -13.13
N SER A 68 -2.45 -9.68 -14.38
CA SER A 68 -3.69 -9.75 -15.17
C SER A 68 -3.32 -10.12 -16.59
N SER A 69 -2.80 -11.34 -16.76
CA SER A 69 -2.78 -12.00 -18.06
C SER A 69 -4.22 -12.39 -18.40
N ASN A 70 -4.79 -11.63 -19.31
CA ASN A 70 -6.11 -11.87 -19.88
C ASN A 70 -5.97 -12.99 -20.93
N TYR A 71 -5.98 -14.27 -20.51
CA TYR A 71 -6.01 -15.40 -21.44
C TYR A 71 -7.41 -15.55 -22.06
N HIS A 72 -7.62 -14.88 -23.20
CA HIS A 72 -8.74 -15.16 -24.09
C HIS A 72 -8.45 -16.45 -24.88
N HIS A 73 -9.04 -17.56 -24.46
CA HIS A 73 -9.12 -18.79 -25.25
C HIS A 73 -10.53 -18.89 -25.86
N GLY A 74 -10.73 -18.22 -27.00
CA GLY A 74 -11.91 -18.39 -27.84
C GLY A 74 -11.77 -19.69 -28.64
N GLY A 75 -12.56 -20.69 -28.27
CA GLY A 75 -12.60 -21.99 -28.92
C GLY A 75 -13.09 -21.91 -30.37
N SER A 76 -12.42 -22.67 -31.23
CA SER A 76 -12.86 -23.03 -32.56
C SER A 76 -14.01 -24.04 -32.49
N ALA A 77 -15.13 -23.74 -33.15
CA ALA A 77 -16.10 -24.75 -33.53
C ALA A 77 -16.57 -24.49 -34.97
N GLN A 78 -16.25 -25.47 -35.81
CA GLN A 78 -16.54 -25.61 -37.22
C GLN A 78 -17.72 -26.56 -37.40
N GLY A 79 -18.65 -26.25 -38.32
CA GLY A 79 -19.74 -27.12 -38.80
C GLY A 79 -21.13 -26.48 -38.60
N SER A 80 -22.08 -26.50 -39.53
CA SER A 80 -22.22 -27.17 -40.83
C SER A 80 -23.54 -26.73 -41.50
N SER A 81 -23.59 -26.83 -42.84
CA SER A 81 -24.76 -27.01 -43.74
C SER A 81 -25.85 -25.92 -43.91
N ALA A 82 -25.98 -25.45 -45.16
CA ALA A 82 -27.07 -24.65 -45.76
C ALA A 82 -28.20 -25.57 -46.35
N PRO A 83 -29.15 -25.14 -47.23
CA PRO A 83 -29.73 -23.81 -47.58
C PRO A 83 -31.30 -23.79 -47.75
N GLN A 84 -31.84 -22.65 -48.23
CA GLN A 84 -33.20 -22.38 -48.82
C GLN A 84 -34.33 -22.14 -47.80
N GLN A 85 -35.27 -21.21 -47.94
CA GLN A 85 -35.90 -20.54 -49.11
C GLN A 85 -36.67 -19.32 -48.55
N ASP A 86 -36.65 -18.15 -49.21
CA ASP A 86 -37.86 -17.33 -49.28
C ASP A 86 -37.80 -16.39 -50.49
N SER A 87 -38.88 -16.43 -51.24
CA SER A 87 -39.21 -15.62 -52.41
C SER A 87 -39.74 -14.25 -51.98
N ASP A 88 -39.55 -13.26 -52.84
CA ASP A 88 -40.50 -12.20 -53.20
C ASP A 88 -39.90 -10.78 -53.29
N ASP A 89 -40.31 -10.12 -54.39
CA ASP A 89 -40.42 -8.68 -54.62
C ASP A 89 -39.16 -7.78 -54.74
N ALA A 90 -38.90 -7.29 -55.97
CA ALA A 90 -39.31 -5.94 -56.40
C ALA A 90 -38.49 -5.43 -57.62
N GLU A 91 -39.24 -4.98 -58.64
CA GLU A 91 -38.92 -4.11 -59.81
C GLU A 91 -37.71 -4.39 -60.72
#